data_AF-A0A6L7S5N5-F1
#
_entry.id   AF-A0A6L7S5N5-F1
#
_cell.length_a   1.000
_cell.length_b   1.000
_cell.length_c   1.000
_cell.angle_alpha   90.00
_cell.angle_beta   90.00
_cell.angle_gamma   90.00
#
_symmetry.space_group_name_H-M   'P 1'
#
loop_
_entity.id
_entity.type
_entity.pdbx_description
1 polymer ?
#
loop_
_entity_poly.entity_id
_entity_poly.type
_entity_poly.pdbx_seq_one_letter_code
_entity_poly.pdbx_strand_id
1 'polypeptide(L)'
;MFDVAAVGVAFANLLDPFTIIMLVAGILLGLVIGILPGLGPPIAIALALPFTFYMEAVPSLILLLAIYNAAIYGGSISAIAVGIPGTGAAIATVMDGHAMYKQGRGGEALGLSLTGSIIGGLVSVVCLTFIAPVLAQVAIKFGPREFLAISIFGLVVVVRVAGANLFKGLLVGGLGIFLTTWGLDELNGAERYTFGTYHLYEGIPLVPFLVGIFAVSEVLIGAEKALQRIDFDKTSLTVKIPGLKTLSKLKGNLARSSLLGTVIGIIPGEGAAVGAFFAYSEEKR
;
A
#
# COMPACT_ATOMS: atom_id res chain seq x y z
N MET A 1 -3.29 20.11 -19.62
CA MET A 1 -2.65 19.83 -20.93
C MET A 1 -1.65 18.72 -20.69
N PHE A 2 -1.59 17.70 -21.55
CA PHE A 2 -0.64 16.59 -21.38
C PHE A 2 0.76 17.12 -21.66
N ASP A 3 1.60 17.21 -20.63
CA ASP A 3 2.94 17.78 -20.75
C ASP A 3 3.90 16.72 -21.32
N VAL A 4 4.16 16.80 -22.62
CA VAL A 4 5.04 15.87 -23.33
C VAL A 4 6.47 15.94 -22.81
N ALA A 5 6.92 17.10 -22.32
CA ALA A 5 8.24 17.25 -21.73
C ALA A 5 8.33 16.52 -20.38
N ALA A 6 7.28 16.58 -19.56
CA ALA A 6 7.21 15.84 -18.31
C ALA A 6 7.28 14.31 -18.52
N VAL A 7 6.67 13.80 -19.61
CA VAL A 7 6.78 12.38 -19.98
C VAL A 7 8.22 12.03 -20.35
N GLY A 8 8.92 12.89 -21.10
CA GLY A 8 10.33 12.68 -21.43
C GLY A 8 11.23 12.62 -20.19
N VAL A 9 11.00 13.51 -19.23
CA VAL A 9 11.72 13.52 -17.93
C VAL A 9 11.41 12.24 -17.14
N ALA A 10 10.16 11.79 -17.12
CA ALA A 10 9.78 10.55 -16.45
C ALA A 10 10.50 9.33 -17.04
N PHE A 11 10.61 9.25 -18.38
CA PHE A 11 11.38 8.19 -19.03
C PHE A 11 12.88 8.25 -18.67
N ALA A 12 13.47 9.44 -18.60
CA ALA A 12 14.86 9.59 -18.18
C ALA A 12 15.07 9.12 -16.73
N ASN A 13 14.17 9.47 -15.82
CA ASN A 13 14.21 9.00 -14.43
C ASN A 13 14.05 7.48 -14.32
N LEU A 14 13.26 6.84 -15.20
CA LEU A 14 13.13 5.38 -15.21
C LEU A 14 14.37 4.66 -15.74
N LEU A 15 15.22 5.35 -16.51
CA LEU A 15 16.49 4.81 -17.01
C LEU A 15 17.65 4.99 -16.02
N ASP A 16 17.45 5.78 -14.96
CA ASP A 16 18.43 5.94 -13.90
C ASP A 16 18.64 4.58 -13.17
N PRO A 17 19.89 4.07 -13.08
CA PRO A 17 20.17 2.78 -12.46
C PRO A 17 19.71 2.70 -11.01
N PHE A 18 19.83 3.78 -10.24
CA PHE A 18 19.43 3.79 -8.84
C PHE A 18 17.91 3.64 -8.70
N THR A 19 17.15 4.33 -9.55
CA THR A 19 15.69 4.20 -9.64
C THR A 19 15.25 2.78 -9.98
N ILE A 20 15.93 2.10 -10.92
CA ILE A 20 15.65 0.70 -11.26
C ILE A 20 15.94 -0.23 -10.08
N ILE A 21 17.06 -0.02 -9.37
CA ILE A 21 17.40 -0.80 -8.17
C ILE A 21 16.29 -0.65 -7.12
N MET A 22 15.80 0.57 -6.89
CA MET A 22 14.71 0.82 -5.93
C MET A 22 13.39 0.19 -6.36
N LEU A 23 13.06 0.21 -7.65
CA LEU A 23 11.90 -0.51 -8.18
C LEU A 23 11.99 -2.01 -7.91
N VAL A 24 13.12 -2.64 -8.24
CA VAL A 24 13.33 -4.08 -8.06
C VAL A 24 13.34 -4.44 -6.56
N ALA A 25 14.07 -3.68 -5.75
CA ALA A 25 14.10 -3.87 -4.30
C ALA A 25 12.69 -3.75 -3.70
N GLY A 26 11.92 -2.76 -4.13
CA GLY A 26 10.54 -2.56 -3.68
C GLY A 26 9.61 -3.72 -4.07
N ILE A 27 9.73 -4.23 -5.30
CA ILE A 27 8.96 -5.41 -5.74
C ILE A 27 9.31 -6.63 -4.89
N LEU A 28 10.60 -6.90 -4.68
CA LEU A 28 11.05 -8.06 -3.90
C LEU A 28 10.58 -7.96 -2.43
N LEU A 29 10.82 -6.82 -1.80
CA LEU A 29 10.43 -6.58 -0.40
C LEU A 29 8.90 -6.67 -0.25
N GLY A 30 8.16 -5.99 -1.12
CA GLY A 30 6.71 -6.01 -1.12
C GLY A 30 6.16 -7.43 -1.33
N LEU A 31 6.72 -8.20 -2.26
CA LEU A 31 6.28 -9.56 -2.53
C LEU A 31 6.54 -10.49 -1.33
N VAL A 32 7.72 -10.42 -0.73
CA VAL A 32 8.07 -11.22 0.47
C VAL A 32 7.12 -10.91 1.61
N ILE A 33 6.90 -9.63 1.91
CA ILE A 33 6.01 -9.21 3.00
C ILE A 33 4.56 -9.60 2.68
N GLY A 34 4.10 -9.37 1.45
CA GLY A 34 2.73 -9.66 1.06
C GLY A 34 2.36 -11.14 1.08
N ILE A 35 3.30 -12.04 0.79
CA ILE A 35 3.07 -13.49 0.87
C ILE A 35 2.86 -13.92 2.33
N LEU A 36 3.47 -13.25 3.30
CA LEU A 36 3.35 -13.62 4.70
C LEU A 36 1.94 -13.27 5.23
N PRO A 37 1.13 -14.27 5.65
CA PRO A 37 -0.24 -14.01 6.10
C PRO A 37 -0.28 -12.98 7.23
N GLY A 38 -1.17 -12.01 7.12
CA GLY A 38 -1.34 -10.94 8.10
C GLY A 38 -0.27 -9.85 8.09
N LEU A 39 0.74 -9.88 7.22
CA LEU A 39 1.60 -8.73 6.96
C LEU A 39 1.08 -7.98 5.72
N GLY A 40 0.30 -6.94 5.95
CA GLY A 40 -0.31 -6.16 4.89
C GLY A 40 0.61 -5.08 4.30
N PRO A 41 0.23 -4.45 3.17
CA PRO A 41 0.95 -3.33 2.57
C PRO A 41 1.25 -2.15 3.52
N PRO A 42 0.36 -1.76 4.46
CA PRO A 42 0.67 -0.68 5.40
C PRO A 42 1.93 -0.94 6.23
N ILE A 43 2.13 -2.19 6.66
CA ILE A 43 3.33 -2.61 7.40
C ILE A 43 4.56 -2.55 6.50
N ALA A 44 4.45 -3.05 5.26
CA ALA A 44 5.55 -3.03 4.30
C ALA A 44 6.04 -1.60 4.01
N ILE A 45 5.11 -0.67 3.80
CA ILE A 45 5.41 0.76 3.62
C ILE A 45 6.03 1.33 4.89
N ALA A 46 5.47 1.03 6.07
CA ALA A 46 5.96 1.54 7.34
C ALA A 46 7.43 1.17 7.60
N LEU A 47 7.84 -0.06 7.24
CA LEU A 47 9.21 -0.53 7.36
C LEU A 47 10.17 0.13 6.37
N ALA A 48 9.69 0.51 5.18
CA ALA A 48 10.50 1.15 4.16
C ALA A 48 10.60 2.68 4.34
N LEU A 49 9.61 3.30 4.98
CA LEU A 49 9.50 4.75 5.13
C LEU A 49 10.77 5.41 5.73
N PRO A 50 11.41 4.86 6.79
CA PRO A 50 12.63 5.46 7.35
C PRO A 50 13.76 5.65 6.34
N PHE A 51 13.89 4.74 5.37
CA PHE A 51 14.93 4.80 4.35
C PHE A 51 14.64 5.89 3.31
N THR A 52 13.37 6.17 3.04
CA THR A 52 12.95 7.17 2.05
C THR A 52 13.24 8.61 2.45
N PHE A 53 13.46 8.89 3.73
CA PHE A 53 13.82 10.24 4.20
C PHE A 53 15.22 10.70 3.75
N TYR A 54 16.09 9.76 3.38
CA TYR A 54 17.45 10.04 2.90
C TYR A 54 17.59 9.93 1.38
N MET A 55 16.47 9.78 0.67
CA MET A 55 16.42 9.52 -0.76
C MET A 55 15.71 10.67 -1.48
N GLU A 56 16.08 10.88 -2.75
CA GLU A 56 15.36 11.81 -3.61
C GLU A 56 13.90 11.38 -3.81
N ALA A 57 13.01 12.34 -4.06
CA ALA A 57 11.56 12.11 -4.09
C ALA A 57 11.14 11.04 -5.10
N VAL A 58 11.76 11.01 -6.29
CA VAL A 58 11.40 10.07 -7.37
C VAL A 58 11.70 8.61 -6.99
N PRO A 59 12.95 8.21 -6.66
CA PRO A 59 13.24 6.84 -6.25
C PRO A 59 12.50 6.43 -4.96
N SER A 60 12.28 7.36 -4.03
CA SER A 60 11.46 7.11 -2.83
C SER A 60 10.02 6.72 -3.16
N LEU A 61 9.34 7.49 -4.02
CA LEU A 61 7.98 7.19 -4.43
C LEU A 61 7.90 5.87 -5.21
N ILE A 62 8.88 5.61 -6.08
CA ILE A 62 8.94 4.36 -6.84
C ILE A 62 9.10 3.16 -5.92
N LEU A 63 9.99 3.24 -4.92
CA LEU A 63 10.18 2.19 -3.92
C LEU A 63 8.86 1.91 -3.18
N LEU A 64 8.20 2.94 -2.64
CA LEU A 64 6.97 2.79 -1.86
C LEU A 64 5.80 2.24 -2.69
N LEU A 65 5.64 2.73 -3.93
CA LEU A 65 4.61 2.25 -4.85
C LEU A 65 4.87 0.79 -5.28
N ALA A 66 6.14 0.44 -5.52
CA ALA A 66 6.54 -0.92 -5.85
C ALA A 66 6.23 -1.89 -4.71
N ILE A 67 6.59 -1.51 -3.47
CA ILE A 67 6.27 -2.27 -2.26
C ILE A 67 4.76 -2.46 -2.13
N TYR A 68 3.98 -1.37 -2.25
CA TYR A 68 2.53 -1.43 -2.11
C TYR A 68 1.89 -2.40 -3.11
N ASN A 69 2.20 -2.24 -4.40
CA ASN A 69 1.61 -3.06 -5.46
C ASN A 69 2.04 -4.52 -5.34
N ALA A 70 3.32 -4.77 -5.07
CA ALA A 70 3.84 -6.12 -4.90
C ALA A 70 3.27 -6.80 -3.64
N ALA A 71 3.06 -6.06 -2.53
CA ALA A 71 2.46 -6.60 -1.31
C ALA A 71 0.96 -6.92 -1.49
N ILE A 72 0.21 -6.07 -2.19
CA ILE A 72 -1.20 -6.34 -2.52
C ILE A 72 -1.32 -7.63 -3.34
N TYR A 73 -0.49 -7.78 -4.38
CA TYR A 73 -0.47 -8.99 -5.20
C TYR A 73 0.06 -10.21 -4.42
N GLY A 74 1.14 -10.07 -3.64
CA GLY A 74 1.69 -11.12 -2.80
C GLY A 74 0.66 -11.72 -1.84
N GLY A 75 -0.23 -10.88 -1.29
CA GLY A 75 -1.35 -11.34 -0.46
C GLY A 75 -2.36 -12.22 -1.18
N SER A 76 -2.46 -12.10 -2.51
CA SER A 76 -3.29 -13.00 -3.32
C SER A 76 -2.65 -14.39 -3.48
N ILE A 77 -1.31 -14.47 -3.47
CA ILE A 77 -0.60 -15.75 -3.55
C ILE A 77 -0.89 -16.59 -2.30
N SER A 78 -0.77 -15.99 -1.11
CA SER A 78 -1.10 -16.66 0.16
C SER A 78 -2.59 -17.00 0.27
N ALA A 79 -3.47 -16.10 -0.18
CA ALA A 79 -4.90 -16.39 -0.27
C ALA A 79 -5.22 -17.62 -1.14
N ILE A 80 -4.59 -17.74 -2.31
CA ILE A 80 -4.83 -18.86 -3.24
C ILE A 80 -4.22 -20.16 -2.70
N ALA A 81 -2.93 -20.14 -2.35
CA ALA A 81 -2.20 -21.35 -2.01
C ALA A 81 -2.53 -21.89 -0.60
N VAL A 82 -2.70 -20.98 0.38
CA VAL A 82 -2.84 -21.34 1.80
C VAL A 82 -4.26 -21.12 2.30
N GLY A 83 -5.08 -20.32 1.61
CA GLY A 83 -6.44 -19.99 2.05
C GLY A 83 -6.49 -18.97 3.19
N ILE A 84 -5.34 -18.43 3.58
CA ILE A 84 -5.21 -17.39 4.60
C ILE A 84 -4.79 -16.09 3.88
N PRO A 85 -5.65 -15.07 3.82
CA PRO A 85 -5.36 -13.87 3.04
C PRO A 85 -4.29 -13.01 3.72
N GLY A 86 -3.30 -12.56 2.95
CA GLY A 86 -2.29 -11.60 3.41
C GLY A 86 -2.83 -10.18 3.58
N THR A 87 -3.91 -9.83 2.85
CA THR A 87 -4.51 -8.49 2.86
C THR A 87 -6.02 -8.55 2.92
N GLY A 88 -6.67 -7.47 3.35
CA GLY A 88 -8.14 -7.37 3.33
C GLY A 88 -8.75 -7.51 1.93
N ALA A 89 -8.06 -7.03 0.89
CA ALA A 89 -8.48 -7.20 -0.49
C ALA A 89 -8.42 -8.67 -0.96
N ALA A 90 -7.45 -9.43 -0.46
CA ALA A 90 -7.27 -10.83 -0.82
C ALA A 90 -8.33 -11.77 -0.22
N ILE A 91 -9.20 -11.28 0.69
CA ILE A 91 -10.32 -12.08 1.23
C ILE A 91 -11.27 -12.50 0.10
N ALA A 92 -11.58 -11.59 -0.83
CA ALA A 92 -12.38 -11.92 -2.01
C ALA A 92 -11.68 -12.97 -2.89
N THR A 93 -10.34 -12.89 -3.00
CA THR A 93 -9.53 -13.87 -3.74
C THR A 93 -9.59 -15.28 -3.13
N VAL A 94 -9.67 -15.41 -1.81
CA VAL A 94 -9.77 -16.73 -1.14
C VAL A 94 -11.01 -17.49 -1.59
N MET A 95 -12.14 -16.77 -1.80
CA MET A 95 -13.45 -17.37 -2.07
C MET A 95 -13.43 -18.33 -3.27
N ASP A 96 -12.77 -17.92 -4.37
CA ASP A 96 -12.65 -18.75 -5.57
C ASP A 96 -11.25 -19.35 -5.72
N GLY A 97 -10.21 -18.57 -5.43
CA GLY A 97 -8.83 -18.93 -5.69
C GLY A 97 -8.35 -20.14 -4.89
N HIS A 98 -8.71 -20.23 -3.61
CA HIS A 98 -8.34 -21.37 -2.78
C HIS A 98 -9.09 -22.65 -3.15
N ALA A 99 -10.35 -22.52 -3.58
CA ALA A 99 -11.12 -23.65 -4.12
C ALA A 99 -10.50 -24.18 -5.42
N MET A 100 -10.08 -23.29 -6.34
CA MET A 100 -9.33 -23.68 -7.54
C MET A 100 -8.00 -24.35 -7.21
N TYR A 101 -7.28 -23.85 -6.19
CA TYR A 101 -6.03 -24.46 -5.73
C TYR A 101 -6.24 -25.92 -5.29
N LYS A 102 -7.26 -26.18 -4.44
CA LYS A 102 -7.64 -27.54 -3.99
C LYS A 102 -8.04 -28.49 -5.12
N GLN A 103 -8.49 -27.96 -6.24
CA GLN A 103 -8.83 -28.73 -7.45
C GLN A 103 -7.61 -28.97 -8.37
N GLY A 104 -6.39 -28.63 -7.95
CA GLY A 104 -5.19 -28.74 -8.78
C GLY A 104 -5.07 -27.64 -9.85
N ARG A 105 -5.90 -26.59 -9.78
CA ARG A 105 -5.93 -25.44 -10.70
C ARG A 105 -5.27 -24.19 -10.11
N GLY A 106 -4.36 -24.36 -9.14
CA GLY A 106 -3.69 -23.25 -8.44
C GLY A 106 -2.94 -22.31 -9.38
N GLY A 107 -2.17 -22.87 -10.32
CA GLY A 107 -1.48 -22.07 -11.34
C GLY A 107 -2.41 -21.21 -12.20
N GLU A 108 -3.62 -21.70 -12.52
CA GLU A 108 -4.62 -20.93 -13.27
C GLU A 108 -5.19 -19.78 -12.42
N ALA A 109 -5.49 -20.04 -11.14
CA ALA A 109 -5.95 -19.02 -10.20
C ALA A 109 -4.90 -17.91 -10.01
N LEU A 110 -3.62 -18.28 -9.85
CA LEU A 110 -2.52 -17.33 -9.77
C LEU A 110 -2.39 -16.48 -11.05
N GLY A 111 -2.53 -17.11 -12.22
CA GLY A 111 -2.47 -16.42 -13.51
C GLY A 111 -3.62 -15.43 -13.70
N LEU A 112 -4.84 -15.80 -13.30
CA LEU A 112 -6.01 -14.92 -13.33
C LEU A 112 -5.82 -13.72 -12.38
N SER A 113 -5.38 -13.97 -11.14
CA SER A 113 -5.10 -12.92 -10.16
C SER A 113 -4.01 -11.95 -10.66
N LEU A 114 -2.89 -12.48 -11.16
CA LEU A 114 -1.81 -11.66 -11.73
C LEU A 114 -2.29 -10.81 -12.89
N THR A 115 -3.03 -11.41 -13.83
CA THR A 115 -3.50 -10.69 -15.02
C THR A 115 -4.52 -9.61 -14.65
N GLY A 116 -5.42 -9.89 -13.71
CA GLY A 116 -6.35 -8.90 -13.16
C GLY A 116 -5.63 -7.72 -12.53
N SER A 117 -4.62 -7.97 -11.69
CA SER A 117 -3.80 -6.92 -11.06
C SER A 117 -3.02 -6.08 -12.08
N ILE A 118 -2.44 -6.70 -13.11
CA ILE A 118 -1.73 -5.97 -14.18
C ILE A 118 -2.70 -5.04 -14.92
N ILE A 119 -3.85 -5.56 -15.36
CA ILE A 119 -4.82 -4.77 -16.13
C ILE A 119 -5.40 -3.64 -15.27
N GLY A 120 -5.81 -3.93 -14.04
CA GLY A 120 -6.31 -2.93 -13.10
C GLY A 120 -5.28 -1.86 -12.77
N GLY A 121 -4.02 -2.26 -12.55
CA GLY A 121 -2.90 -1.35 -12.33
C GLY A 121 -2.64 -0.44 -13.53
N LEU A 122 -2.64 -0.98 -14.75
CA LEU A 122 -2.50 -0.19 -15.98
C LEU A 122 -3.64 0.81 -16.15
N VAL A 123 -4.89 0.38 -15.94
CA VAL A 123 -6.05 1.28 -15.99
C VAL A 123 -5.93 2.39 -14.94
N SER A 124 -5.55 2.05 -13.70
CA SER A 124 -5.34 3.01 -12.62
C SER A 124 -4.24 4.02 -12.96
N VAL A 125 -3.13 3.59 -13.55
CA VAL A 125 -2.03 4.49 -13.96
C VAL A 125 -2.51 5.45 -15.04
N VAL A 126 -3.21 4.95 -16.07
CA VAL A 126 -3.77 5.80 -17.13
C VAL A 126 -4.71 6.84 -16.54
N CYS A 127 -5.66 6.43 -15.69
CA CYS A 127 -6.57 7.36 -15.02
C CYS A 127 -5.81 8.39 -14.17
N LEU A 128 -4.81 7.96 -13.39
CA LEU A 128 -3.99 8.84 -12.57
C LEU A 128 -3.23 9.86 -13.42
N THR A 129 -2.67 9.48 -14.56
CA THR A 129 -1.94 10.40 -15.45
C THR A 129 -2.83 11.55 -15.93
N PHE A 130 -4.12 11.31 -16.16
CA PHE A 130 -5.06 12.36 -16.58
C PHE A 130 -5.62 13.16 -15.41
N ILE A 131 -5.84 12.53 -14.25
CA ILE A 131 -6.45 13.16 -13.06
C ILE A 131 -5.42 13.97 -12.27
N ALA A 132 -4.18 13.50 -12.16
CA ALA A 132 -3.15 14.11 -11.32
C ALA A 132 -2.84 15.58 -11.68
N PRO A 133 -2.74 15.99 -12.96
CA PRO A 133 -2.53 17.41 -13.29
C PRO A 133 -3.69 18.30 -12.85
N VAL A 134 -4.93 17.81 -12.92
CA VAL A 134 -6.12 18.54 -12.47
C VAL A 134 -6.09 18.71 -10.95
N LEU A 135 -5.77 17.64 -10.23
CA LEU A 135 -5.59 17.68 -8.77
C LEU A 135 -4.47 18.64 -8.37
N ALA A 136 -3.34 18.66 -9.09
CA ALA A 136 -2.24 19.57 -8.81
C ALA A 136 -2.64 21.05 -8.98
N GLN A 137 -3.41 21.39 -10.02
CA GLN A 137 -3.92 22.75 -10.20
C GLN A 137 -4.89 23.20 -9.11
N VAL A 138 -5.64 22.25 -8.54
CA VAL A 138 -6.52 22.52 -7.40
C VAL A 138 -5.68 22.70 -6.13
N ALA A 139 -4.68 21.84 -5.90
CA ALA A 139 -3.81 21.89 -4.73
C ALA A 139 -3.03 23.21 -4.61
N ILE A 140 -2.56 23.78 -5.72
CA ILE A 140 -1.84 25.07 -5.72
C ILE A 140 -2.74 26.24 -5.26
N LYS A 141 -4.07 26.09 -5.34
CA LYS A 141 -5.03 27.12 -4.91
C LYS A 141 -5.40 27.02 -3.43
N PHE A 142 -4.88 26.03 -2.69
CA PHE A 142 -5.21 25.84 -1.29
C PHE A 142 -4.61 26.95 -0.43
N GLY A 143 -5.46 27.56 0.40
CA GLY A 143 -5.07 28.47 1.46
C GLY A 143 -5.11 27.79 2.83
N PRO A 144 -4.91 28.57 3.91
CA PRO A 144 -4.84 28.03 5.27
C PRO A 144 -6.07 27.21 5.69
N ARG A 145 -7.27 27.60 5.25
CA ARG A 145 -8.53 26.89 5.54
C ARG A 145 -8.62 25.54 4.84
N GLU A 146 -8.16 25.45 3.59
CA GLU A 146 -8.13 24.21 2.83
C GLU A 146 -7.07 23.25 3.41
N PHE A 147 -5.90 23.77 3.80
CA PHE A 147 -4.89 22.98 4.52
C PHE A 147 -5.43 22.42 5.84
N LEU A 148 -6.11 23.23 6.65
CA LEU A 148 -6.75 22.76 7.88
C LEU A 148 -7.76 21.63 7.60
N ALA A 149 -8.62 21.81 6.60
CA ALA A 149 -9.62 20.81 6.24
C ALA A 149 -8.97 19.49 5.82
N ILE A 150 -7.89 19.53 5.03
CA ILE A 150 -7.17 18.35 4.57
C ILE A 150 -6.38 17.68 5.69
N SER A 151 -5.78 18.44 6.59
CA SER A 151 -5.11 17.89 7.78
C SER A 151 -6.11 17.16 8.69
N ILE A 152 -7.28 17.75 8.95
CA ILE A 152 -8.35 17.10 9.73
C ILE A 152 -8.84 15.85 9.00
N PHE A 153 -9.09 15.95 7.70
CA PHE A 153 -9.53 14.82 6.89
C PHE A 153 -8.51 13.68 6.88
N GLY A 154 -7.21 14.00 6.77
CA GLY A 154 -6.12 13.03 6.88
C GLY A 154 -6.09 12.32 8.24
N LEU A 155 -6.30 13.06 9.33
CA LEU A 155 -6.42 12.47 10.67
C LEU A 155 -7.62 11.53 10.78
N VAL A 156 -8.78 11.92 10.23
CA VAL A 156 -9.96 11.05 10.18
C VAL A 156 -9.66 9.76 9.41
N VAL A 157 -8.96 9.85 8.27
CA VAL A 157 -8.54 8.70 7.48
C VAL A 157 -7.59 7.79 8.28
N VAL A 158 -6.58 8.34 8.96
CA VAL A 158 -5.65 7.58 9.82
C VAL A 158 -6.41 6.80 10.90
N VAL A 159 -7.31 7.47 11.60
CA VAL A 159 -8.13 6.86 12.66
C VAL A 159 -9.03 5.76 12.09
N ARG A 160 -9.59 5.97 10.88
CA ARG A 160 -10.44 4.99 10.21
C ARG A 160 -9.66 3.74 9.77
N VAL A 161 -8.42 3.94 9.31
CA VAL A 161 -7.52 2.86 8.86
C VAL A 161 -6.97 2.06 10.05
N ALA A 162 -6.81 2.68 11.22
CA ALA A 162 -6.35 2.01 12.44
C ALA A 162 -7.25 0.85 12.95
N GLY A 163 -8.40 0.63 12.32
CA GLY A 163 -9.19 -0.60 12.46
C GLY A 163 -10.57 -0.39 13.10
N ALA A 164 -11.14 -1.47 13.64
CA ALA A 164 -12.52 -1.47 14.13
C ALA A 164 -12.74 -0.62 15.40
N ASN A 165 -11.68 -0.32 16.15
CA ASN A 165 -11.78 0.42 17.41
C ASN A 165 -11.36 1.88 17.23
N LEU A 166 -12.37 2.73 17.04
CA LEU A 166 -12.21 4.19 16.87
C LEU A 166 -11.41 4.82 18.02
N PHE A 167 -11.64 4.37 19.25
CA PHE A 167 -10.98 4.93 20.43
C PHE A 167 -9.48 4.64 20.43
N LYS A 168 -9.07 3.42 20.03
CA LYS A 168 -7.64 3.10 19.86
C LYS A 168 -7.00 3.95 18.76
N GLY A 169 -7.69 4.13 17.63
CA GLY A 169 -7.21 4.99 16.54
C GLY A 169 -7.01 6.44 16.99
N LEU A 170 -7.98 7.01 17.70
CA LEU A 170 -7.89 8.36 18.26
C LEU A 170 -6.78 8.50 19.29
N LEU A 171 -6.61 7.52 20.18
CA LEU A 171 -5.53 7.53 21.17
C LEU A 171 -4.15 7.48 20.51
N VAL A 172 -3.94 6.59 19.54
CA VAL A 172 -2.65 6.47 18.84
C VAL A 172 -2.38 7.71 17.98
N GLY A 173 -3.39 8.24 17.28
CA GLY A 173 -3.28 9.48 16.52
C GLY A 173 -2.96 10.69 17.41
N GLY A 174 -3.66 10.80 18.54
CA GLY A 174 -3.40 11.83 19.55
C GLY A 174 -2.03 11.71 20.20
N LEU A 175 -1.57 10.48 20.48
CA LEU A 175 -0.22 10.22 20.95
C LEU A 175 0.83 10.65 19.92
N GLY A 176 0.60 10.35 18.63
CA GLY A 176 1.47 10.81 17.55
C GLY A 176 1.60 12.34 17.51
N ILE A 177 0.46 13.05 17.53
CA ILE A 177 0.45 14.52 17.58
C ILE A 177 1.18 15.02 18.83
N PHE A 178 0.89 14.46 20.00
CA PHE A 178 1.54 14.84 21.24
C PHE A 178 3.07 14.68 21.16
N LEU A 179 3.57 13.56 20.67
CA LEU A 179 5.01 13.31 20.52
C LEU A 179 5.68 14.30 19.55
N THR A 180 4.97 14.77 18.52
CA THR A 180 5.48 15.81 17.61
C THR A 180 5.54 17.20 18.23
N THR A 181 4.91 17.44 19.38
CA THR A 181 4.99 18.73 20.10
C THR A 181 6.20 18.86 21.03
N TRP A 182 7.00 17.79 21.17
CA TRP A 182 8.20 17.80 22.01
C TRP A 182 9.33 18.58 21.32
N GLY A 183 10.04 19.41 22.08
CA GLY A 183 11.14 20.24 21.60
C GLY A 183 10.86 21.73 21.67
N LEU A 184 11.57 22.50 20.87
CA LEU A 184 11.41 23.95 20.79
C LEU A 184 10.23 24.31 19.88
N ASP A 185 9.36 25.20 20.34
CA ASP A 185 8.33 25.78 19.49
C ASP A 185 8.97 26.67 18.41
N GLU A 186 8.71 26.35 17.14
CA GLU A 186 9.32 27.05 15.99
C GLU A 186 8.94 28.54 15.90
N LEU A 187 7.79 28.94 16.48
CA LEU A 187 7.29 30.31 16.38
C LEU A 187 7.78 31.20 17.53
N ASN A 188 7.84 30.66 18.74
CA ASN A 188 8.05 31.41 19.98
C ASN A 188 9.37 31.03 20.69
N GLY A 189 10.05 29.97 20.26
CA GLY A 189 11.27 29.45 20.89
C GLY A 189 11.06 28.85 22.28
N ALA A 190 9.80 28.64 22.68
CA ALA A 190 9.46 28.10 23.98
C ALA A 190 9.77 26.60 24.05
N GLU A 191 10.40 26.17 25.14
CA GLU A 191 10.66 24.75 25.41
C GLU A 191 9.37 23.99 25.76
N ARG A 192 9.13 22.86 25.09
CA ARG A 192 8.02 21.95 25.36
C ARG A 192 8.53 20.55 25.64
N TYR A 193 8.28 20.05 26.85
CA TYR A 193 8.61 18.66 27.24
C TYR A 193 10.09 18.28 27.03
N THR A 194 11.00 19.27 27.12
CA THR A 194 12.46 19.08 27.02
C THR A 194 13.08 18.58 28.32
N PHE A 195 12.37 18.73 29.45
CA PHE A 195 12.82 18.31 30.80
C PHE A 195 14.24 18.79 31.18
N GLY A 196 14.67 19.94 30.64
CA GLY A 196 16.01 20.49 30.89
C GLY A 196 17.15 19.74 30.19
N THR A 197 16.87 18.83 29.24
CA THR A 197 17.89 18.20 28.42
C THR A 197 17.94 18.79 27.01
N TYR A 198 19.14 19.17 26.59
CA TYR A 198 19.40 19.69 25.24
C TYR A 198 19.14 18.66 24.14
N HIS A 199 19.23 17.35 24.47
CA HIS A 199 18.96 16.27 23.52
C HIS A 199 17.51 16.26 23.00
N LEU A 200 16.57 16.88 23.73
CA LEU A 200 15.17 16.94 23.34
C LEU A 200 14.79 18.28 22.70
N TYR A 201 15.72 19.21 22.52
CA TYR A 201 15.42 20.51 21.90
C TYR A 201 14.98 20.37 20.44
N GLU A 202 15.59 19.42 19.72
CA GLU A 202 15.20 19.04 18.35
C GLU A 202 13.96 18.13 18.32
N GLY A 203 13.35 17.86 19.47
CA GLY A 203 12.24 16.93 19.62
C GLY A 203 12.67 15.47 19.57
N ILE A 204 11.73 14.60 19.22
CA ILE A 204 12.00 13.16 19.07
C ILE A 204 12.44 12.90 17.62
N PRO A 205 13.67 12.40 17.38
CA PRO A 205 14.12 12.10 16.03
C PRO A 205 13.19 11.09 15.33
N LEU A 206 12.50 11.55 14.29
CA LEU A 206 11.45 10.77 13.62
C LEU A 206 11.96 9.44 13.08
N VAL A 207 13.11 9.44 12.39
CA VAL A 207 13.68 8.22 11.79
C VAL A 207 13.99 7.16 12.85
N PRO A 208 14.82 7.43 13.90
CA PRO A 208 15.05 6.47 14.99
C PRO A 208 13.76 5.99 15.67
N PHE A 209 12.80 6.87 15.88
CA PHE A 209 11.52 6.52 16.50
C PHE A 209 10.73 5.51 15.66
N LEU A 210 10.60 5.77 14.34
CA LEU A 210 9.93 4.86 13.41
C LEU A 210 10.67 3.52 13.29
N VAL A 211 12.00 3.54 13.24
CA VAL A 211 12.81 2.30 13.22
C VAL A 211 12.57 1.50 14.50
N GLY A 212 12.59 2.13 15.67
CA GLY A 212 12.34 1.47 16.95
C GLY A 212 10.94 0.83 17.03
N ILE A 213 9.89 1.58 16.69
CA ILE A 213 8.52 1.08 16.81
C ILE A 213 8.21 -0.04 15.82
N PHE A 214 8.66 0.08 14.56
CA PHE A 214 8.35 -0.91 13.53
C PHE A 214 9.27 -2.12 13.59
N ALA A 215 10.58 -1.95 13.81
CA ALA A 215 11.50 -3.09 13.88
C ALA A 215 11.17 -4.01 15.07
N VAL A 216 10.87 -3.43 16.25
CA VAL A 216 10.47 -4.22 17.42
C VAL A 216 9.15 -4.95 17.16
N SER A 217 8.15 -4.27 16.58
CA SER A 217 6.87 -4.90 16.27
C SER A 217 7.02 -6.10 15.33
N GLU A 218 7.84 -5.97 14.27
CA GLU A 218 8.07 -7.06 13.32
C GLU A 218 8.81 -8.24 13.93
N VAL A 219 9.81 -7.99 14.80
CA VAL A 219 10.51 -9.08 15.49
C VAL A 219 9.54 -9.88 16.36
N LEU A 220 8.64 -9.19 17.07
CA LEU A 220 7.62 -9.83 17.91
C LEU A 220 6.61 -10.62 17.07
N ILE A 221 6.10 -10.05 15.98
CA ILE A 221 5.18 -10.72 15.06
C ILE A 221 5.85 -11.93 14.39
N GLY A 222 7.11 -11.78 13.98
CA GLY A 222 7.91 -12.86 13.40
C GLY A 222 8.12 -14.02 14.38
N ALA A 223 8.40 -13.70 15.65
CA ALA A 223 8.51 -14.70 16.71
C ALA A 223 7.20 -15.45 16.95
N GLU A 224 6.05 -14.76 16.94
CA GLU A 224 4.73 -15.38 17.08
C GLU A 224 4.43 -16.33 15.91
N LYS A 225 4.69 -15.89 14.67
CA LYS A 225 4.39 -16.67 13.46
C LYS A 225 5.33 -17.86 13.26
N ALA A 226 6.57 -17.79 13.72
CA ALA A 226 7.51 -18.91 13.67
C ALA A 226 7.00 -20.16 14.43
N LEU A 227 6.03 -19.99 15.33
CA LEU A 227 5.40 -21.08 16.09
C LEU A 227 4.28 -21.80 15.30
N GLN A 228 3.79 -21.23 14.19
CA GLN A 228 2.73 -21.84 13.37
C GLN A 228 3.36 -22.60 12.20
N ARG A 229 3.30 -23.94 12.23
CA ARG A 229 3.61 -24.77 11.05
C ARG A 229 2.49 -24.64 10.03
N ILE A 230 2.79 -24.05 8.88
CA ILE A 230 1.90 -24.08 7.71
C ILE A 230 2.33 -25.27 6.86
N ASP A 231 1.45 -26.27 6.71
CA ASP A 231 1.66 -27.36 5.76
C ASP A 231 1.48 -26.82 4.33
N PHE A 232 2.55 -26.94 3.53
CA PHE A 232 2.63 -26.33 2.20
C PHE A 232 2.91 -27.42 1.16
N ASP A 233 1.89 -27.82 0.42
CA ASP A 233 2.06 -28.72 -0.73
C ASP A 233 2.55 -27.91 -1.94
N LYS A 234 3.75 -28.24 -2.45
CA LYS A 234 4.42 -27.47 -3.51
C LYS A 234 3.88 -27.74 -4.91
N THR A 235 2.97 -28.71 -5.09
CA THR A 235 2.68 -29.32 -6.40
C THR A 235 1.85 -28.48 -7.39
N SER A 236 1.45 -27.25 -7.06
CA SER A 236 0.45 -26.47 -7.86
C SER A 236 0.82 -25.01 -8.19
N LEU A 237 2.04 -24.54 -7.86
CA LEU A 237 2.36 -23.10 -7.84
C LEU A 237 2.89 -22.50 -9.14
N THR A 238 3.06 -23.29 -10.21
CA THR A 238 3.49 -22.72 -11.49
C THR A 238 2.38 -21.85 -12.07
N VAL A 239 2.60 -20.54 -12.09
CA VAL A 239 1.66 -19.55 -12.66
C VAL A 239 1.35 -19.92 -14.11
N LYS A 240 0.07 -20.12 -14.42
CA LYS A 240 -0.44 -20.39 -15.77
C LYS A 240 -1.18 -19.14 -16.25
N ILE A 241 -0.51 -18.35 -17.10
CA ILE A 241 -1.13 -17.14 -17.66
C ILE A 241 -2.36 -17.55 -18.48
N PRO A 242 -3.53 -16.93 -18.24
CA PRO A 242 -4.75 -17.25 -18.98
C PRO A 242 -4.58 -16.96 -20.47
N GLY A 243 -5.05 -17.89 -21.31
CA GLY A 243 -5.04 -17.69 -22.75
C GLY A 243 -5.96 -16.56 -23.21
N LEU A 244 -5.70 -16.03 -24.41
CA LEU A 244 -6.48 -14.93 -25.03
C LEU A 244 -7.99 -15.19 -25.08
N LYS A 245 -8.41 -16.45 -25.28
CA LYS A 245 -9.84 -16.83 -25.27
C LYS A 245 -10.48 -16.63 -23.89
N THR A 246 -9.77 -16.97 -22.83
CA THR A 246 -10.25 -16.78 -21.44
C THR A 246 -10.32 -15.29 -21.12
N LEU A 247 -9.30 -14.51 -21.49
CA LEU A 247 -9.30 -13.05 -21.32
C LEU A 247 -10.43 -12.38 -22.10
N SER A 248 -10.71 -12.80 -23.33
CA SER A 248 -11.83 -12.26 -24.12
C SER A 248 -13.20 -12.54 -23.50
N LYS A 249 -13.35 -13.63 -22.73
CA LYS A 249 -14.59 -13.91 -21.97
C LYS A 249 -14.69 -13.02 -20.73
N LEU A 250 -13.56 -12.71 -20.09
CA LEU A 250 -13.48 -11.92 -18.87
C LEU A 250 -13.35 -10.41 -19.10
N LYS A 251 -13.22 -9.94 -20.34
CA LYS A 251 -12.98 -8.53 -20.67
C LYS A 251 -13.99 -7.55 -20.05
N GLY A 252 -15.26 -7.95 -19.96
CA GLY A 252 -16.31 -7.13 -19.36
C GLY A 252 -16.10 -6.92 -17.87
N ASN A 253 -15.84 -8.01 -17.15
CA ASN A 253 -15.49 -7.99 -15.73
C ASN A 253 -14.19 -7.20 -15.50
N LEU A 254 -13.12 -7.51 -16.24
CA LEU A 254 -11.83 -6.83 -16.11
C LEU A 254 -11.98 -5.31 -16.27
N ALA A 255 -12.76 -4.84 -17.25
CA ALA A 255 -13.00 -3.42 -17.44
C ALA A 255 -13.80 -2.79 -16.28
N ARG A 256 -14.90 -3.43 -15.86
CA ARG A 256 -15.76 -2.94 -14.75
C ARG A 256 -15.01 -2.91 -13.43
N SER A 257 -14.36 -4.00 -13.08
CA SER A 257 -13.58 -4.15 -11.84
C SER A 257 -12.40 -3.18 -11.79
N SER A 258 -11.72 -2.94 -12.92
CA SER A 258 -10.64 -1.95 -12.99
C SER A 258 -11.14 -0.52 -12.78
N LEU A 259 -12.29 -0.16 -13.37
CA LEU A 259 -12.90 1.16 -13.20
C LEU A 259 -13.41 1.35 -11.77
N LEU A 260 -14.14 0.37 -11.22
CA LEU A 260 -14.64 0.41 -9.84
C LEU A 260 -13.47 0.50 -8.85
N GLY A 261 -12.43 -0.30 -9.03
CA GLY A 261 -11.22 -0.25 -8.23
C GLY A 261 -10.52 1.12 -8.31
N THR A 262 -10.47 1.73 -9.48
CA THR A 262 -9.89 3.07 -9.66
C THR A 262 -10.73 4.14 -8.97
N VAL A 263 -12.06 4.14 -9.15
CA VAL A 263 -12.97 5.12 -8.55
C VAL A 263 -12.96 5.03 -7.02
N ILE A 264 -13.08 3.81 -6.47
CA ILE A 264 -13.05 3.60 -5.03
C ILE A 264 -11.64 3.88 -4.47
N GLY A 265 -10.59 3.50 -5.20
CA GLY A 265 -9.20 3.72 -4.80
C GLY A 265 -8.79 5.18 -4.73
N ILE A 266 -9.44 6.06 -5.49
CA ILE A 266 -9.24 7.53 -5.37
C ILE A 266 -9.78 8.05 -4.04
N ILE A 267 -10.78 7.38 -3.44
CA ILE A 267 -11.39 7.81 -2.19
C ILE A 267 -10.43 7.50 -1.02
N PRO A 268 -9.95 8.52 -0.29
CA PRO A 268 -9.02 8.31 0.81
C PRO A 268 -9.69 7.53 1.94
N GLY A 269 -9.00 6.51 2.46
CA GLY A 269 -9.46 5.70 3.60
C GLY A 269 -10.36 4.50 3.28
N GLU A 270 -10.93 4.40 2.07
CA GLU A 270 -11.76 3.25 1.63
C GLU A 270 -10.89 2.03 1.24
N GLY A 271 -9.70 2.27 0.69
CA GLY A 271 -8.67 1.25 0.47
C GLY A 271 -9.03 0.13 -0.54
N ALA A 272 -8.07 -0.75 -0.79
CA ALA A 272 -8.22 -1.83 -1.78
C ALA A 272 -9.27 -2.89 -1.41
N ALA A 273 -9.58 -3.05 -0.11
CA ALA A 273 -10.53 -4.05 0.36
C ALA A 273 -11.96 -3.75 -0.08
N VAL A 274 -12.44 -2.50 0.11
CA VAL A 274 -13.79 -2.12 -0.31
C VAL A 274 -13.94 -2.23 -1.82
N GLY A 275 -12.94 -1.78 -2.58
CA GLY A 275 -12.91 -1.92 -4.04
C GLY A 275 -13.04 -3.37 -4.50
N ALA A 276 -12.29 -4.29 -3.88
CA ALA A 276 -12.32 -5.72 -4.20
C ALA A 276 -13.68 -6.35 -3.89
N PHE A 277 -14.26 -6.09 -2.72
CA PHE A 277 -15.58 -6.63 -2.35
C PHE A 277 -16.70 -6.09 -3.21
N PHE A 278 -16.68 -4.79 -3.52
CA PHE A 278 -17.69 -4.17 -4.35
C PHE A 278 -17.66 -4.74 -5.78
N ALA A 279 -16.47 -4.80 -6.39
CA ALA A 279 -16.28 -5.42 -7.69
C ALA A 279 -16.72 -6.90 -7.71
N TYR A 280 -16.39 -7.66 -6.66
CA TYR A 280 -16.81 -9.06 -6.52
C TYR A 280 -18.33 -9.19 -6.41
N SER A 281 -18.99 -8.32 -5.64
CA SER A 281 -20.44 -8.34 -5.46
C SER A 281 -21.19 -8.01 -6.76
N GLU A 282 -20.67 -7.07 -7.55
CA GLU A 282 -21.26 -6.67 -8.82
C GLU A 282 -21.11 -7.75 -9.90
N GLU A 283 -20.00 -8.49 -9.93
CA GLU A 283 -19.82 -9.60 -10.87
C GLU A 283 -20.68 -10.82 -10.51
N LYS A 284 -20.97 -11.03 -9.21
CA LYS A 284 -21.79 -12.14 -8.75
C LYS A 284 -23.29 -11.96 -9.06
N ARG A 285 -23.71 -10.74 -9.36
CA ARG A 285 -25.10 -10.36 -9.64
C ARG A 285 -25.50 -10.68 -11.07
#